data_AF-A0A699R2N5-F1
#
_entry.id   AF-A0A699R2N5-F1
#
_cell.length_a   1.000
_cell.length_b   1.000
_cell.length_c   1.000
_cell.angle_alpha   90.00
_cell.angle_beta   90.00
_cell.angle_gamma   90.00
#
_symmetry.space_group_name_H-M   'P 1'
#
loop_
_entity.id
_entity.type
_entity.pdbx_description
1 polymer ?
#
loop_
_entity_poly.entity_id
_entity_poly.type
_entity_poly.pdbx_seq_one_letter_code
_entity_poly.pdbx_strand_id
1 'polypeptide(L)'
;VCKPYLDKFVTIFIDDILIYFKNNKEYEGHLKLILRLLYKGELLAKFSKCKFWLSKVQFLGHVIDSEAIQVDPVKIKSVKDWASPRLQ
;
A
#
# COMPACT_ATOMS: atom_id res chain seq x y z
N VAL A 1 -13.94 -3.72 -8.53
CA VAL A 1 -12.82 -4.31 -9.30
C VAL A 1 -12.08 -5.41 -8.52
N CYS A 2 -11.45 -5.13 -7.38
CA CYS A 2 -10.62 -6.11 -6.67
C CYS A 2 -11.30 -6.85 -5.50
N LYS A 3 -12.60 -6.64 -5.26
CA LYS A 3 -13.36 -7.20 -4.12
C LYS A 3 -13.09 -8.70 -3.82
N PRO A 4 -12.95 -9.60 -4.81
CA PRO A 4 -12.68 -11.02 -4.53
C PRO A 4 -11.33 -11.33 -3.86
N TYR A 5 -10.39 -10.37 -3.85
CA TYR A 5 -9.00 -10.53 -3.41
C TYR A 5 -8.63 -9.63 -2.22
N LEU A 6 -9.56 -8.78 -1.78
CA LEU A 6 -9.42 -8.00 -0.56
C LEU A 6 -9.14 -8.94 0.63
N ASP A 7 -8.19 -8.54 1.47
CA ASP A 7 -7.75 -9.25 2.69
C ASP A 7 -7.19 -10.67 2.46
N LYS A 8 -7.05 -11.11 1.21
CA LYS A 8 -6.34 -12.34 0.83
C LYS A 8 -4.88 -12.07 0.49
N PHE A 9 -4.69 -11.13 -0.45
CA PHE A 9 -3.36 -10.68 -0.88
C PHE A 9 -3.35 -9.21 -1.36
N VAL A 10 -4.48 -8.51 -1.20
CA VAL A 10 -4.63 -7.10 -1.58
C VAL A 10 -5.29 -6.32 -0.46
N THR A 11 -4.77 -5.12 -0.21
CA THR A 11 -5.41 -4.08 0.61
C THR A 11 -5.59 -2.84 -0.24
N ILE A 12 -6.76 -2.21 -0.16
CA ILE A 12 -7.09 -1.01 -0.95
C ILE A 12 -7.54 0.09 -0.01
N PHE A 13 -7.00 1.28 -0.22
CA PHE A 13 -7.48 2.50 0.41
C PHE A 13 -7.60 3.59 -0.64
N ILE A 14 -8.84 3.92 -1.01
CA ILE A 14 -9.15 4.91 -2.06
C ILE A 14 -8.41 4.59 -3.36
N ASP A 15 -7.32 5.28 -3.66
CA ASP A 15 -6.48 5.16 -4.86
C ASP A 15 -5.22 4.30 -4.65
N ASP A 16 -4.85 4.03 -3.39
CA ASP A 16 -3.67 3.25 -3.03
C ASP A 16 -4.00 1.75 -2.93
N ILE A 17 -3.22 0.94 -3.66
CA ILE A 17 -3.37 -0.53 -3.70
C ILE A 17 -2.06 -1.15 -3.21
N LEU A 18 -2.14 -1.91 -2.13
CA LEU A 18 -1.06 -2.75 -1.63
C LEU A 18 -1.30 -4.19 -2.06
N ILE A 19 -0.30 -4.82 -2.68
CA ILE A 19 -0.31 -6.23 -3.06
C ILE A 19 0.83 -6.92 -2.31
N TYR A 20 0.50 -7.96 -1.54
CA TYR A 20 1.48 -8.75 -0.79
C TYR A 20 1.48 -10.22 -1.25
N PHE A 21 2.57 -10.92 -0.97
CA PHE A 21 2.85 -12.27 -1.49
C PHE A 21 3.82 -12.96 -0.54
N LYS A 22 3.78 -14.29 -0.46
CA LYS A 22 4.70 -15.06 0.38
C LYS A 22 5.97 -15.48 -0.37
N ASN A 23 5.89 -15.62 -1.68
CA ASN A 23 7.00 -16.08 -2.53
C ASN A 23 6.97 -15.41 -3.92
N ASN A 24 8.10 -15.50 -4.64
CA ASN A 24 8.26 -14.86 -5.95
C ASN A 24 7.32 -15.40 -7.04
N LYS A 25 6.84 -16.65 -6.93
CA LYS A 25 5.90 -17.21 -7.92
C LYS A 25 4.52 -16.58 -7.78
N GLU A 26 4.05 -16.40 -6.55
CA GLU A 26 2.81 -15.70 -6.25
C GLU A 26 2.86 -14.24 -6.69
N TYR A 27 4.02 -13.58 -6.55
CA TYR A 27 4.23 -12.18 -6.92
C TYR A 27 3.70 -11.85 -8.31
N GLU A 28 4.23 -12.54 -9.32
CA GLU A 28 3.90 -12.23 -10.71
C GLU A 28 2.44 -12.53 -11.02
N GLY A 29 1.91 -13.62 -10.44
CA GLY A 29 0.52 -14.01 -10.60
C GLY A 29 -0.43 -12.95 -10.02
N HIS A 30 -0.19 -12.54 -8.78
CA HIS A 30 -0.99 -11.53 -8.09
C HIS A 30 -0.92 -10.18 -8.82
N LEU A 31 0.28 -9.72 -9.19
CA LEU A 31 0.44 -8.45 -9.89
C LEU A 31 -0.27 -8.46 -11.26
N LYS A 32 -0.04 -9.48 -12.09
CA LYS A 32 -0.69 -9.61 -13.41
C LYS A 32 -2.21 -9.66 -13.28
N LEU A 33 -2.72 -10.35 -12.27
CA LEU A 33 -4.15 -10.44 -12.00
C LEU A 33 -4.74 -9.08 -11.62
N ILE A 34 -4.12 -8.34 -10.69
CA ILE A 34 -4.63 -7.02 -10.27
C ILE A 34 -4.57 -6.01 -11.41
N LEU A 35 -3.47 -5.96 -12.16
CA LEU A 35 -3.37 -5.07 -13.34
C LEU A 35 -4.44 -5.38 -14.39
N ARG A 36 -4.74 -6.66 -14.65
CA ARG A 36 -5.83 -7.07 -15.55
C ARG A 36 -7.20 -6.64 -15.03
N LEU A 37 -7.45 -6.75 -13.73
CA LEU A 37 -8.72 -6.34 -13.13
C LEU A 37 -8.90 -4.82 -13.23
N LEU A 38 -7.85 -4.05 -12.92
CA LEU A 38 -7.86 -2.59 -13.07
C LEU A 38 -8.18 -2.19 -14.50
N TYR A 39 -7.48 -2.81 -15.47
CA TYR A 39 -7.73 -2.57 -16.89
C TYR A 39 -9.18 -2.88 -17.31
N LYS A 40 -9.73 -4.03 -16.89
CA LYS A 40 -11.14 -4.40 -17.15
C LYS A 40 -12.15 -3.46 -16.48
N GLY A 41 -11.75 -2.84 -15.37
CA GLY A 41 -12.57 -1.86 -14.66
C GLY A 41 -12.36 -0.43 -15.15
N GLU A 42 -11.67 -0.23 -16.28
CA GLU A 42 -11.35 1.09 -16.85
C GLU A 42 -10.55 2.00 -15.89
N LEU A 43 -9.77 1.38 -15.00
CA LEU A 43 -8.88 2.07 -14.07
C LEU A 43 -7.42 1.98 -14.56
N LEU A 44 -6.73 3.12 -14.55
CA LEU A 44 -5.33 3.22 -14.93
C LEU A 44 -4.45 3.51 -13.71
N ALA A 45 -3.47 2.64 -13.48
CA ALA A 45 -2.44 2.90 -12.48
C ALA A 45 -1.34 3.78 -13.07
N LYS A 46 -0.98 4.87 -12.37
CA LYS A 46 0.13 5.74 -12.80
C LYS A 46 1.46 5.05 -12.50
N PHE A 47 2.13 4.52 -13.52
CA PHE A 47 3.38 3.77 -13.37
C PHE A 47 4.45 4.53 -12.56
N SER A 48 4.57 5.86 -12.77
CA SER A 48 5.55 6.69 -12.04
C SER A 48 5.32 6.79 -10.53
N LYS A 49 4.14 6.40 -10.03
CA LYS A 49 3.80 6.34 -8.60
C LYS A 49 3.82 4.92 -8.04
N CYS A 50 3.87 3.91 -8.91
CA CYS A 50 3.87 2.51 -8.49
C CYS A 50 5.27 2.10 -8.04
N LYS A 51 5.34 1.34 -6.95
CA LYS A 51 6.57 0.73 -6.45
C LYS A 51 6.38 -0.79 -6.46
N PHE A 52 7.35 -1.50 -7.00
CA PHE A 52 7.27 -2.95 -7.20
C PHE A 52 8.52 -3.66 -6.65
N TRP A 53 8.42 -4.96 -6.38
CA TRP A 53 9.51 -5.80 -5.82
C TRP A 53 10.21 -5.21 -4.59
N LEU A 54 9.44 -4.68 -3.64
CA LEU A 54 9.98 -4.18 -2.37
C LEU A 54 9.75 -5.19 -1.26
N SER A 55 10.79 -5.47 -0.46
CA SER A 55 10.68 -6.21 0.80
C SER A 55 10.12 -5.34 1.94
N LYS A 56 10.18 -4.02 1.78
CA LYS A 56 9.71 -3.02 2.73
C LYS A 56 9.06 -1.86 1.99
N VAL A 57 7.84 -1.51 2.38
CA VAL A 57 7.04 -0.48 1.70
C VAL A 57 6.42 0.49 2.70
N GLN A 58 6.35 1.76 2.32
CA GLN A 58 5.59 2.76 3.04
C GLN A 58 4.18 2.83 2.45
N PHE A 59 3.16 2.62 3.27
CA PHE A 59 1.76 2.59 2.86
C PHE A 59 0.90 3.29 3.92
N LEU A 60 0.16 4.34 3.52
CA LEU A 60 -0.71 5.14 4.40
C LEU A 60 -0.05 5.70 5.68
N GLY A 61 1.26 5.92 5.65
CA GLY A 61 2.04 6.36 6.81
C GLY A 61 2.35 5.24 7.81
N HIS A 62 2.25 4.00 7.36
CA HIS A 62 2.89 2.85 7.97
C HIS A 62 4.08 2.42 7.11
N VAL A 63 5.02 1.76 7.76
CA VAL A 63 6.12 1.04 7.15
C VAL A 63 5.85 -0.45 7.37
N ILE A 64 5.77 -1.20 6.28
CA ILE A 64 5.34 -2.59 6.26
C ILE A 64 6.48 -3.42 5.67
N ASP A 65 6.86 -4.49 6.37
CA ASP A 65 7.77 -5.53 5.88
C ASP A 65 7.21 -6.93 6.18
N SER A 66 8.05 -7.96 6.03
CA SER A 66 7.65 -9.35 6.26
C SER A 66 7.39 -9.71 7.73
N GLU A 67 7.87 -8.89 8.67
CA GLU A 67 7.82 -9.19 10.10
C GLU A 67 6.76 -8.36 10.82
N ALA A 68 6.63 -7.09 10.46
CA ALA A 68 5.78 -6.17 11.21
C ALA A 68 5.16 -5.06 10.36
N ILE A 69 4.08 -4.49 10.91
CA ILE A 69 3.53 -3.21 10.52
C ILE A 69 3.94 -2.20 11.58
N GLN A 70 4.68 -1.18 11.19
CA GLN A 70 5.18 -0.14 12.08
C GLN A 70 4.60 1.20 11.65
N VAL A 71 4.30 2.10 12.61
CA VAL A 71 3.95 3.48 12.27
C VAL A 71 5.19 4.16 11.72
N ASP A 72 5.04 4.90 10.63
CA ASP A 72 6.15 5.64 10.03
C ASP A 72 6.76 6.63 11.04
N PRO A 73 8.08 6.53 11.33
CA PRO A 73 8.77 7.45 12.23
C PRO A 73 8.56 8.93 11.87
N VAL A 74 8.38 9.24 10.59
CA VAL A 74 8.09 10.61 10.13
C VAL A 74 6.74 11.08 10.64
N LYS A 75 5.69 10.26 10.57
CA LYS A 75 4.37 10.59 11.14
C LYS A 75 4.44 10.75 12.66
N ILE A 76 5.18 9.88 13.35
CA ILE A 76 5.37 9.99 14.81
C ILE A 76 6.04 11.32 15.15
N LYS A 77 7.08 11.71 14.42
CA LYS A 77 7.78 12.97 14.60
C LYS A 77 6.85 14.17 14.38
N SER A 78 6.05 14.16 13.33
CA SER A 78 5.07 15.23 13.06
C SER A 78 4.08 15.45 14.20
N VAL A 79 3.65 14.39 14.87
CA VAL A 79 2.75 14.49 16.05
C VAL A 79 3.51 14.97 17.29
N LYS A 80 4.74 14.48 17.52
CA LYS A 80 5.57 14.91 18.66
C LYS A 80 5.97 16.38 18.59
N ASP A 81 6.26 16.86 17.39
CA ASP A 81 6.68 18.24 17.14
C ASP A 81 5.47 19.20 17.02
N TRP A 82 4.24 18.69 17.13
CA TRP A 82 3.03 19.49 16.99
C TRP A 82 2.89 20.46 18.16
N ALA A 83 2.92 21.76 17.87
CA ALA A 83 2.75 22.80 18.88
C ALA A 83 1.34 22.72 19.49
N SER A 84 1.24 22.88 20.82
CA SER A 84 -0.06 22.93 21.50
C SER A 84 -0.94 24.01 20.86
N PRO A 85 -2.20 23.70 20.50
CA PRO A 85 -3.14 24.70 20.04
C PRO A 85 -3.24 25.80 21.10
N ARG A 86 -3.13 27.06 20.67
CA ARG A 86 -3.40 28.21 21.53
C ARG A 86 -4.86 28.59 21.32
N LEU A 87 -5.60 28.74 22.42
CA LEU A 87 -6.92 29.37 22.37
C LEU A 87 -6.72 30.81 21.88
N GLN A 88 -7.44 31.17 20.82
CA GLN A 88 -7.50 32.54 20.30
C GLN A 88 -8.41 33.40 21.17
#